data_AF-A0A6G1RN82-F1
#
_entry.id   AF-A0A6G1RN82-F1
#
_cell.length_a   1.000
_cell.length_b   1.000
_cell.length_c   1.000
_cell.angle_alpha   90.00
_cell.angle_beta   90.00
_cell.angle_gamma   90.00
#
_symmetry.space_group_name_H-M   'P 1'
#
loop_
_entity.id
_entity.type
_entity.pdbx_description
1 polymer ?
#
loop_
_entity_poly.entity_id
_entity_poly.type
_entity_poly.pdbx_seq_one_letter_code
_entity_poly.pdbx_strand_id
1 'polypeptide(L)'
;VFLKGNCFPSELEGNCVFSCDTPTELNPEGIPKVAQCNFRLPLRLICCPGQPSKAANHKLTIDTNKPPISFLTIFPDFVDSSEDDQANVLGFQFLTGSKTTLLASKTSQRYRIQSDQLE
;
A
#
# COMPACT_ATOMS: atom_id res chain seq x y z
N VAL A 1 6.34 -12.64 -8.49
CA VAL A 1 6.90 -11.71 -7.48
C VAL A 1 7.37 -12.54 -6.31
N PHE A 2 8.62 -12.39 -5.88
CA PHE A 2 9.21 -13.19 -4.82
C PHE A 2 9.31 -12.34 -3.56
N LEU A 3 8.43 -12.57 -2.58
CA LEU A 3 8.59 -12.04 -1.23
C LEU A 3 9.39 -13.06 -0.43
N LYS A 4 10.62 -12.71 -0.04
CA LYS A 4 11.50 -13.60 0.71
C LYS A 4 11.25 -13.46 2.21
N GLY A 5 10.50 -14.38 2.79
CA GLY A 5 10.31 -14.50 4.25
C GLY A 5 9.02 -13.87 4.78
N ASN A 6 8.92 -13.82 6.11
CA ASN A 6 7.72 -13.40 6.86
C ASN A 6 7.82 -11.97 7.41
N CYS A 7 8.70 -11.12 6.89
CA CYS A 7 8.84 -9.74 7.34
C CYS A 7 8.11 -8.77 6.42
N PHE A 8 7.55 -7.71 7.00
CA PHE A 8 6.98 -6.60 6.26
C PHE A 8 8.07 -5.80 5.57
N PRO A 9 7.94 -5.48 4.27
CA PRO A 9 8.79 -4.46 3.69
C PRO A 9 8.47 -3.12 4.34
N SER A 10 9.50 -2.31 4.59
CA SER A 10 9.33 -0.95 5.13
C SER A 10 8.60 -0.02 4.17
N GLU A 11 8.68 -0.30 2.86
CA GLU A 11 8.02 0.47 1.80
C GLU A 11 7.65 -0.40 0.60
N LEU A 12 6.63 0.03 -0.14
CA LEU A 12 6.23 -0.55 -1.43
C LEU A 12 6.70 0.33 -2.58
N GLU A 13 7.97 0.73 -2.53
CA GLU A 13 8.63 1.48 -3.59
C GLU A 13 9.85 0.71 -4.07
N GLY A 14 10.14 0.86 -5.35
CA GLY A 14 11.31 0.31 -6.00
C GLY A 14 12.09 1.42 -6.67
N ASN A 15 13.40 1.24 -6.73
CA ASN A 15 14.30 2.13 -7.43
C ASN A 15 14.98 1.38 -8.58
N CYS A 16 15.01 2.01 -9.76
CA CYS A 16 15.75 1.52 -10.91
C CYS A 16 16.88 2.51 -11.20
N VAL A 17 18.10 1.97 -11.31
CA VAL A 17 19.29 2.72 -11.69
C VAL A 17 19.79 2.17 -13.02
N PHE A 18 19.96 3.06 -13.98
CA PHE A 18 20.53 2.78 -15.28
C PHE A 18 21.87 3.51 -15.40
N SER A 19 22.93 2.78 -15.74
CA SER A 19 24.26 3.34 -15.99
C SER A 19 24.72 3.01 -17.40
N CYS A 20 25.18 4.01 -18.15
CA CYS A 20 25.79 3.83 -19.45
C CYS A 20 26.95 4.80 -19.70
N ASP A 21 27.91 4.38 -20.49
CA ASP A 21 28.97 5.26 -20.96
C ASP A 21 28.55 5.90 -22.29
N THR A 22 28.64 7.22 -22.38
CA THR A 22 28.36 7.96 -23.62
C THR A 22 29.68 8.40 -24.27
N PRO A 23 30.09 7.83 -25.42
CA PRO A 23 31.25 8.26 -26.19
C PRO A 23 31.21 9.75 -26.56
N THR A 24 32.37 10.41 -26.54
CA THR A 24 32.54 11.79 -27.01
C THR A 24 33.77 11.90 -27.88
N GLU A 25 33.90 12.98 -28.67
CA GLU A 25 35.08 13.19 -29.53
C GLU A 25 36.40 13.21 -28.73
N LEU A 26 36.36 13.68 -27.48
CA LEU A 26 37.51 13.75 -26.58
C LEU A 26 37.74 12.47 -25.77
N ASN A 27 36.74 11.59 -25.71
CA ASN A 27 36.82 10.33 -24.97
C ASN A 27 36.03 9.22 -25.70
N PRO A 28 36.73 8.40 -26.54
CA PRO A 28 36.13 7.28 -27.26
C PRO A 28 35.60 6.16 -26.36
N GLU A 29 36.16 6.00 -25.15
CA GLU A 29 35.71 5.00 -24.17
C GLU A 29 34.39 5.42 -23.49
N GLY A 30 34.05 6.71 -23.57
CA GLY A 30 32.79 7.27 -23.07
C GLY A 30 32.84 7.81 -21.66
N ILE A 31 31.93 8.74 -21.39
CA ILE A 31 31.74 9.36 -20.08
C ILE A 31 30.57 8.64 -19.39
N PRO A 32 30.76 8.13 -18.15
CA PRO A 32 29.71 7.44 -17.43
C PRO A 32 28.57 8.39 -17.10
N LYS A 33 27.36 7.96 -17.40
CA LYS A 33 26.10 8.61 -17.06
C LYS A 33 25.23 7.66 -16.27
N VAL A 34 24.54 8.23 -15.28
CA VAL A 34 23.61 7.49 -14.44
C VAL A 34 22.25 8.19 -14.52
N ALA A 35 21.21 7.41 -14.77
CA ALA A 35 19.83 7.81 -14.66
C ALA A 35 19.14 6.96 -13.59
N GLN A 36 18.24 7.56 -12.84
CA GLN A 36 17.54 6.91 -11.74
C GLN A 36 16.05 7.23 -11.83
N CYS A 37 15.20 6.23 -11.58
CA CYS A 37 13.77 6.45 -11.42
C CYS A 37 13.19 5.60 -10.29
N ASN A 38 12.13 6.11 -9.67
CA ASN A 38 11.36 5.42 -8.65
C ASN A 38 10.05 4.91 -9.25
N PHE A 39 9.58 3.79 -8.74
CA PHE A 39 8.28 3.23 -9.08
C PHE A 39 7.60 2.65 -7.83
N ARG A 40 6.26 2.59 -7.86
CA ARG A 40 5.46 2.07 -6.74
C ARG A 40 5.00 0.66 -7.05
N LEU A 41 5.06 -0.20 -6.03
CA LEU A 41 4.61 -1.58 -6.08
C LEU A 41 3.14 -1.68 -5.63
N PRO A 42 2.32 -2.54 -6.25
CA PRO A 42 0.94 -2.75 -5.82
C PRO A 42 0.84 -3.33 -4.40
N LEU A 43 -0.11 -2.84 -3.61
CA LEU A 43 -0.39 -3.32 -2.25
C LEU A 43 -0.75 -4.83 -2.22
N ARG A 44 -1.41 -5.33 -3.28
CA ARG A 44 -1.78 -6.74 -3.46
C ARG A 44 -0.58 -7.71 -3.42
N LEU A 45 0.65 -7.21 -3.53
CA LEU A 45 1.85 -8.04 -3.40
C LEU A 45 2.12 -8.49 -1.97
N ILE A 46 1.56 -7.82 -0.96
CA ILE A 46 1.85 -8.09 0.45
C ILE A 46 0.61 -8.38 1.31
N CYS A 47 -0.60 -8.17 0.77
CA CYS A 47 -1.84 -8.53 1.46
C CYS A 47 -2.98 -8.89 0.51
N CYS A 48 -3.95 -9.59 1.07
CA CYS A 48 -5.22 -9.94 0.44
C CYS A 48 -6.40 -9.40 1.28
N PRO A 49 -7.62 -9.37 0.69
CA PRO A 49 -8.84 -9.14 1.44
C PRO A 49 -8.93 -10.09 2.62
N GLY A 50 -9.22 -9.54 3.79
CA GLY A 50 -9.39 -10.29 5.02
C GLY A 50 -10.69 -9.90 5.70
N GLN A 51 -11.14 -10.74 6.63
CA GLN A 51 -12.33 -10.41 7.43
C GLN A 51 -12.02 -9.21 8.36
N PRO A 52 -12.82 -8.13 8.31
CA PRO A 52 -12.64 -6.99 9.21
C PRO A 52 -12.80 -7.40 10.68
N SER A 53 -11.92 -6.91 11.56
CA SER A 53 -12.06 -7.06 13.00
C SER A 53 -12.85 -5.90 13.61
N LYS A 54 -13.75 -6.19 14.55
CA LYS A 54 -14.52 -5.16 15.28
C LYS A 54 -13.73 -4.52 16.42
N ALA A 55 -12.73 -5.22 16.95
CA ALA A 55 -11.89 -4.76 18.04
C ALA A 55 -10.42 -4.97 17.66
N ALA A 56 -9.58 -4.02 18.07
CA ALA A 56 -8.13 -4.12 17.94
C ALA A 56 -7.46 -3.30 19.04
N ASN A 57 -6.25 -3.70 19.42
CA ASN A 57 -5.49 -3.04 20.49
C ASN A 57 -5.03 -1.63 20.11
N HIS A 58 -4.68 -1.41 18.84
CA HIS A 58 -4.17 -0.13 18.33
C HIS A 58 -5.15 0.48 17.33
N LYS A 59 -5.45 1.77 17.51
CA LYS A 59 -6.43 2.51 16.70
C LYS A 59 -5.89 3.90 16.36
N LEU A 60 -5.81 4.20 15.07
CA LEU A 60 -5.47 5.50 14.53
C LEU A 60 -6.70 6.08 13.84
N THR A 61 -7.08 7.31 14.17
CA THR A 61 -8.19 8.02 13.51
C THR A 61 -7.62 9.20 12.72
N ILE A 62 -8.07 9.34 11.48
CA ILE A 62 -7.66 10.39 10.54
C ILE A 62 -8.90 11.23 10.22
N ASP A 63 -8.84 12.51 10.57
CA ASP A 63 -9.91 13.47 10.28
C ASP A 63 -9.69 14.06 8.88
N THR A 64 -10.76 14.13 8.08
CA THR A 64 -10.69 14.68 6.72
C THR A 64 -11.58 15.90 6.57
N ASN A 65 -11.18 16.81 5.69
CA ASN A 65 -11.97 18.02 5.37
C ASN A 65 -13.05 17.77 4.30
N LYS A 66 -13.24 16.51 3.87
CA LYS A 66 -14.23 16.08 2.89
C LYS A 66 -14.96 14.83 3.40
N PRO A 67 -16.18 14.56 2.90
CA PRO A 67 -16.88 13.32 3.19
C PRO A 67 -16.05 12.09 2.81
N PRO A 68 -16.12 11.00 3.59
CA PRO A 68 -15.41 9.77 3.26
C PRO A 68 -15.89 9.17 1.93
N ILE A 69 -14.95 8.66 1.15
CA ILE A 69 -15.18 8.02 -0.14
C ILE A 69 -15.35 6.52 0.09
N SER A 70 -16.24 5.90 -0.69
CA SER A 70 -16.47 4.45 -0.65
C SER A 70 -15.17 3.68 -0.93
N PHE A 71 -14.89 2.67 -0.10
CA PHE A 71 -13.71 1.83 -0.30
C PHE A 71 -13.79 0.97 -1.56
N LEU A 72 -14.98 0.72 -2.11
CA LEU A 72 -15.15 0.10 -3.43
C LEU A 72 -14.44 0.91 -4.53
N THR A 73 -14.34 2.23 -4.36
CA THR A 73 -13.69 3.13 -5.31
C THR A 73 -12.19 3.27 -5.05
N ILE A 74 -11.76 3.27 -3.79
CA ILE A 74 -10.34 3.47 -3.41
C ILE A 74 -9.54 2.17 -3.59
N PHE A 75 -10.13 1.03 -3.24
CA PHE A 75 -9.48 -0.29 -3.23
C PHE A 75 -10.30 -1.31 -4.04
N PRO A 76 -10.51 -1.10 -5.35
CA PRO A 76 -11.33 -2.00 -6.17
C PRO A 76 -10.79 -3.42 -6.20
N ASP A 77 -9.47 -3.60 -6.07
CA ASP A 77 -8.82 -4.91 -6.08
C ASP A 77 -8.99 -5.71 -4.77
N PHE A 78 -9.57 -5.09 -3.74
CA PHE A 78 -9.72 -5.68 -2.40
C PHE A 78 -11.17 -5.99 -2.03
N VAL A 79 -12.07 -5.85 -2.99
CA VAL A 79 -13.50 -5.88 -2.77
C VAL A 79 -14.12 -7.03 -3.54
N ASP A 80 -15.00 -7.78 -2.87
CA ASP A 80 -15.85 -8.77 -3.50
C ASP A 80 -17.21 -8.13 -3.82
N SER A 81 -17.66 -8.27 -5.07
CA SER A 81 -18.84 -7.59 -5.61
C SER A 81 -20.18 -7.91 -4.92
N SER A 82 -20.20 -8.83 -3.96
CA SER A 82 -21.41 -9.33 -3.29
C SER A 82 -21.71 -8.69 -1.93
N GLU A 83 -20.81 -7.89 -1.36
CA GLU A 83 -20.90 -7.44 0.04
C GLU A 83 -21.00 -5.90 0.16
N ASP A 84 -22.21 -5.38 0.41
CA ASP A 84 -22.48 -3.93 0.57
C ASP A 84 -21.72 -3.31 1.78
N ASP A 85 -21.44 -4.13 2.80
CA ASP A 85 -20.68 -3.72 3.99
C ASP A 85 -19.22 -3.30 3.66
N GLN A 86 -18.67 -3.76 2.53
CA GLN A 86 -17.32 -3.40 2.09
C GLN A 86 -17.20 -1.96 1.60
N ALA A 87 -18.32 -1.25 1.41
CA ALA A 87 -18.29 0.15 1.01
C ALA A 87 -17.65 1.07 2.05
N ASN A 88 -17.70 0.70 3.34
CA ASN A 88 -17.21 1.54 4.44
C ASN A 88 -16.31 0.81 5.42
N VAL A 89 -16.11 -0.49 5.24
CA VAL A 89 -15.26 -1.32 6.10
C VAL A 89 -14.45 -2.27 5.23
N LEU A 90 -13.12 -2.27 5.36
CA LEU A 90 -12.26 -3.23 4.69
C LEU A 90 -11.31 -3.89 5.69
N GLY A 91 -11.13 -5.19 5.53
CA GLY A 91 -10.09 -5.94 6.24
C GLY A 91 -8.96 -6.30 5.28
N PHE A 92 -7.73 -6.16 5.77
CA PHE A 92 -6.52 -6.57 5.09
C PHE A 92 -5.86 -7.68 5.89
N GLN A 93 -5.61 -8.81 5.23
CA GLN A 93 -4.80 -9.90 5.75
C GLN A 93 -3.44 -9.84 5.06
N PHE A 94 -2.41 -9.49 5.82
CA PHE A 94 -1.05 -9.49 5.29
C PHE A 94 -0.47 -10.90 5.26
N LEU A 95 0.46 -11.14 4.33
CA LEU A 95 1.09 -12.45 4.12
C LEU A 95 1.90 -12.93 5.34
N THR A 96 2.35 -12.01 6.19
CA THR A 96 3.06 -12.31 7.44
C THR A 96 2.12 -12.73 8.58
N GLY A 97 0.80 -12.63 8.38
CA GLY A 97 -0.23 -13.02 9.34
C GLY A 97 -0.93 -11.87 10.04
N SER A 98 -0.42 -10.63 9.99
CA SER A 98 -1.08 -9.50 10.64
C SER A 98 -2.40 -9.12 9.94
N LYS A 99 -3.33 -8.55 10.72
CA LYS A 99 -4.65 -8.14 10.27
C LYS A 99 -4.87 -6.68 10.59
N THR A 100 -5.27 -5.91 9.57
CA THR A 100 -5.61 -4.50 9.72
C THR A 100 -7.01 -4.26 9.20
N THR A 101 -7.78 -3.45 9.91
CA THR A 101 -9.12 -3.04 9.50
C THR A 101 -9.16 -1.54 9.26
N LEU A 102 -9.75 -1.16 8.13
CA LEU A 102 -9.99 0.21 7.72
C LEU A 102 -11.49 0.49 7.77
N LEU A 103 -11.86 1.62 8.38
CA LEU A 103 -13.24 2.04 8.59
C LEU A 103 -13.42 3.46 8.06
N ALA A 104 -14.49 3.71 7.31
CA ALA A 104 -14.96 5.03 6.91
C ALA A 104 -16.21 5.40 7.71
N SER A 105 -16.15 6.49 8.47
CA SER A 105 -17.30 6.99 9.23
C SER A 105 -18.02 8.08 8.46
N LYS A 106 -19.16 7.73 7.85
CA LYS A 106 -20.00 8.65 7.07
C LYS A 106 -20.48 9.86 7.87
N THR A 107 -20.72 9.69 9.17
CA THR A 107 -21.30 10.73 10.03
C THR A 107 -20.26 11.69 10.60
N SER A 108 -19.00 11.28 10.73
CA SER A 108 -17.98 12.09 11.39
C SER A 108 -16.89 12.63 10.46
N GLN A 109 -16.89 12.29 9.16
CA GLN A 109 -15.81 12.65 8.22
C GLN A 109 -14.43 12.17 8.66
N ARG A 110 -14.36 10.90 9.06
CA ARG A 110 -13.13 10.29 9.59
C ARG A 110 -12.89 8.94 8.97
N TYR A 111 -11.62 8.61 8.81
CA TYR A 111 -11.17 7.23 8.62
C TYR A 111 -10.57 6.71 9.92
N ARG A 112 -10.71 5.42 10.18
CA ARG A 112 -10.02 4.74 11.28
C ARG A 112 -9.28 3.54 10.75
N ILE A 113 -8.02 3.43 11.12
CA ILE A 113 -7.15 2.28 10.88
C ILE A 113 -6.97 1.58 12.23
N GLN A 114 -7.13 0.26 12.27
CA GLN A 114 -6.98 -0.50 13.51
C GLN A 114 -6.31 -1.85 13.28
N SER A 115 -5.44 -2.24 14.21
CA SER A 115 -4.64 -3.46 14.17
C SER A 115 -4.28 -3.90 15.59
N ASP A 116 -4.00 -5.19 15.77
CA ASP A 116 -3.49 -5.73 17.04
C ASP A 116 -1.97 -5.56 17.18
N GLN A 117 -1.30 -5.20 16.08
CA GLN A 117 0.11 -4.83 16.00
C GLN A 117 0.23 -3.33 15.71
N LEU A 118 1.25 -2.68 16.26
CA LEU A 118 1.45 -1.24 16.07
C LEU A 118 2.22 -0.95 14.78
N GLU A 119 3.09 -1.88 14.38
CA GLU A 119 3.86 -1.89 13.13
C GLU A 119 2.96 -2.03 11.89
#